data_AF-W5IJ35-F1
#
_entry.id   AF-W5IJ35-F1
#
_cell.length_a   1.000
_cell.length_b   1.000
_cell.length_c   1.000
_cell.angle_alpha   90.00
_cell.angle_beta   90.00
_cell.angle_gamma   90.00
#
_symmetry.space_group_name_H-M   'P 1'
#
loop_
_entity.id
_entity.type
_entity.pdbx_description
1 polymer ?
#
loop_
_entity_poly.entity_id
_entity_poly.type
_entity_poly.pdbx_seq_one_letter_code
_entity_poly.pdbx_strand_id
1 'polypeptide(L)'
;MIDKPMSGNWKFLIRAHTFVLAAVILVITVLTIGATLVMGHEASVKNIYDELLLEGPECTFHVSLPGKGSIAMPRGFETHDGGVDRISSSYRSWTYEGNKLGRLLASKLYKSDGLYLSLRRSPRSNAVEIYADSGLAIGRDGNGYGVKVDWTYTASNRTLIREITFLRDNSIARKQISAKDFFSGAGLDRNDVERWANHALNDLVIKEYFEANKGHTRFTENNPGSFTAADTTDWGSKK
;
A
#
# COMPACT_ATOMS: atom_id res chain seq x y z
N MET A 1 -24.46 -71.83 36.45
CA MET A 1 -24.31 -70.36 36.31
C MET A 1 -23.28 -70.13 35.22
N ILE A 2 -23.71 -69.67 34.05
CA ILE A 2 -22.82 -69.40 32.92
C ILE A 2 -22.53 -67.91 32.97
N ASP A 3 -21.28 -67.57 33.27
CA ASP A 3 -20.75 -66.22 33.07
C ASP A 3 -20.90 -65.87 31.59
N LYS A 4 -21.84 -64.97 31.27
CA LYS A 4 -21.91 -64.36 29.95
C LYS A 4 -20.79 -63.32 29.87
N PRO A 5 -19.92 -63.37 28.84
CA PRO A 5 -18.87 -62.38 28.69
C PRO A 5 -19.51 -61.02 28.33
N MET A 6 -19.56 -60.09 29.28
CA MET A 6 -19.84 -58.66 29.04
C MET A 6 -18.72 -57.96 28.23
N SER A 7 -17.89 -58.70 27.51
CA SER A 7 -16.64 -58.21 26.93
C SER A 7 -16.82 -57.49 25.59
N GLY A 8 -17.89 -57.77 24.85
CA GLY A 8 -18.15 -57.15 23.54
C GLY A 8 -18.63 -55.70 23.63
N ASN A 9 -19.68 -55.45 24.42
CA ASN A 9 -20.26 -54.10 24.59
C ASN A 9 -19.31 -53.14 25.29
N TRP A 10 -18.53 -53.62 26.27
CA TRP A 10 -17.58 -52.78 27.01
C TRP A 10 -16.40 -52.34 26.14
N LYS A 11 -15.83 -53.26 25.33
CA LYS A 11 -14.76 -52.93 24.38
C LYS A 11 -15.24 -51.98 23.26
N PHE A 12 -16.50 -52.11 22.84
CA PHE A 12 -17.12 -51.21 21.87
C PHE A 12 -17.34 -49.81 22.45
N LEU A 13 -17.87 -49.72 23.68
CA LEU A 13 -18.06 -48.46 24.40
C LEU A 13 -16.74 -47.72 24.66
N ILE A 14 -15.68 -48.41 25.08
CA ILE A 14 -14.35 -47.81 25.26
C ILE A 14 -13.83 -47.27 23.93
N ARG A 15 -13.89 -48.05 22.84
CA ARG A 15 -13.43 -47.60 21.52
C ARG A 15 -14.22 -46.37 21.05
N ALA A 16 -15.55 -46.37 21.18
CA ALA A 16 -16.38 -45.23 20.83
C ALA A 16 -16.02 -43.97 21.63
N HIS A 17 -15.80 -44.08 22.94
CA HIS A 17 -15.35 -42.95 23.77
C HIS A 17 -13.96 -42.45 23.37
N THR A 18 -13.05 -43.34 22.98
CA THR A 18 -11.69 -42.96 22.55
C THR A 18 -11.72 -42.23 21.21
N PHE A 19 -12.58 -42.66 20.27
CA PHE A 19 -12.80 -41.97 18.99
C PHE A 19 -13.44 -40.60 19.19
N VAL A 20 -14.44 -40.47 20.06
CA VAL A 20 -15.06 -39.17 20.38
C VAL A 20 -14.03 -38.23 21.03
N LEU A 21 -13.24 -38.71 21.98
CA LEU A 21 -12.20 -37.90 22.62
C LEU A 21 -11.13 -37.46 21.61
N ALA A 22 -10.67 -38.35 20.73
CA ALA A 22 -9.72 -38.01 19.67
C ALA A 22 -10.29 -36.98 18.69
N ALA A 23 -11.56 -37.11 18.30
CA ALA A 23 -12.25 -36.14 17.45
C ALA A 23 -12.39 -34.78 18.15
N VAL A 24 -12.74 -34.75 19.44
CA VAL A 24 -12.82 -33.52 20.24
C VAL A 24 -11.45 -32.85 20.34
N ILE A 25 -10.39 -33.60 20.63
CA ILE A 25 -9.01 -33.08 20.68
C ILE A 25 -8.60 -32.51 19.31
N LEU A 26 -8.91 -33.21 18.21
CA LEU A 26 -8.62 -32.72 16.87
C LEU A 26 -9.35 -31.40 16.58
N VAL A 27 -10.64 -31.31 16.90
CA VAL A 27 -11.44 -30.08 16.73
C VAL A 27 -10.85 -28.94 17.56
N ILE A 28 -10.55 -29.17 18.83
CA ILE A 28 -9.94 -28.15 19.71
C ILE A 28 -8.58 -27.71 19.15
N THR A 29 -7.77 -28.64 18.66
CA THR A 29 -6.45 -28.34 18.08
C THR A 29 -6.57 -27.47 16.83
N VAL A 30 -7.46 -27.85 15.90
CA VAL A 30 -7.73 -27.08 14.67
C VAL A 30 -8.25 -25.68 15.01
N LEU A 31 -9.19 -25.56 15.96
CA LEU A 31 -9.71 -24.28 16.42
C LEU A 31 -8.63 -23.42 17.07
N THR A 32 -7.76 -24.01 17.88
CA THR A 32 -6.67 -23.30 18.56
C THR A 32 -5.63 -22.79 17.55
N ILE A 33 -5.25 -23.62 16.57
CA ILE A 33 -4.35 -23.22 15.48
C ILE A 33 -4.99 -22.08 14.68
N GLY A 34 -6.25 -22.24 14.27
CA GLY A 34 -6.99 -21.21 13.53
C GLY A 34 -7.06 -19.89 14.30
N ALA A 35 -7.43 -19.93 15.58
CA ALA A 35 -7.48 -18.75 16.44
C ALA A 35 -6.10 -18.08 16.59
N THR A 36 -5.04 -18.87 16.77
CA THR A 36 -3.67 -18.34 16.91
C THR A 36 -3.21 -17.66 15.63
N LEU A 37 -3.49 -18.25 14.46
CA LEU A 37 -3.17 -17.66 13.16
C LEU A 37 -3.93 -16.35 12.93
N VAL A 38 -5.24 -16.33 13.21
CA VAL A 38 -6.07 -15.11 13.11
C VAL A 38 -5.57 -14.03 14.06
N MET A 39 -5.31 -14.36 15.33
CA MET A 39 -4.81 -13.39 16.30
C MET A 39 -3.43 -12.85 15.93
N GLY A 40 -2.53 -13.71 15.43
CA GLY A 40 -1.21 -13.31 14.95
C GLY A 40 -1.29 -12.38 13.74
N HIS A 41 -2.19 -12.70 12.80
CA HIS A 41 -2.48 -11.87 11.63
C HIS A 41 -3.05 -10.51 12.03
N GLU A 42 -4.09 -10.46 12.85
CA GLU A 42 -4.68 -9.21 13.37
C GLU A 42 -3.65 -8.39 14.15
N ALA A 43 -2.79 -9.03 14.94
CA ALA A 43 -1.72 -8.35 15.67
C ALA A 43 -0.62 -7.79 14.75
N SER A 44 -0.44 -8.35 13.54
CA SER A 44 0.56 -7.90 12.58
C SER A 44 0.17 -6.61 11.86
N VAL A 45 -1.14 -6.36 11.67
CA VAL A 45 -1.68 -5.16 11.02
C VAL A 45 -1.65 -3.98 11.98
N LYS A 46 -0.73 -3.02 11.78
CA LYS A 46 -0.59 -1.84 12.65
C LYS A 46 -1.03 -0.52 12.02
N ASN A 47 -1.17 -0.48 10.70
CA ASN A 47 -1.58 0.70 9.95
C ASN A 47 -2.21 0.31 8.59
N ILE A 48 -2.73 1.30 7.87
CA ILE A 48 -3.36 1.12 6.56
C ILE A 48 -2.46 0.45 5.51
N TYR A 49 -1.14 0.65 5.59
CA TYR A 49 -0.21 0.05 4.63
C TYR A 49 0.02 -1.44 4.93
N ASP A 50 0.10 -1.83 6.21
CA ASP A 50 0.08 -3.25 6.60
C ASP A 50 -1.22 -3.92 6.14
N GLU A 51 -2.35 -3.24 6.33
CA GLU A 51 -3.67 -3.73 5.92
C GLU A 51 -3.74 -3.92 4.39
N LEU A 52 -3.25 -2.96 3.61
CA LEU A 52 -3.16 -3.09 2.15
C LEU A 52 -2.20 -4.21 1.70
N LEU A 53 -1.08 -4.39 2.41
CA LEU A 53 -0.06 -5.38 2.08
C LEU A 53 -0.50 -6.82 2.37
N LEU A 54 -1.25 -7.01 3.46
CA LEU A 54 -1.66 -8.31 3.98
C LEU A 54 -3.08 -8.71 3.59
N GLU A 55 -3.96 -7.76 3.30
CA GLU A 55 -5.39 -8.01 3.05
C GLU A 55 -5.95 -7.34 1.80
N GLY A 56 -5.14 -6.53 1.11
CA GLY A 56 -5.50 -5.91 -0.15
C GLY A 56 -5.73 -6.93 -1.28
N PRO A 57 -6.07 -6.45 -2.48
CA PRO A 57 -6.28 -7.31 -3.64
C PRO A 57 -5.07 -8.23 -3.88
N GLU A 58 -5.36 -9.48 -4.26
CA GLU A 58 -4.37 -10.52 -4.62
C GLU A 58 -3.59 -11.12 -3.44
N CYS A 59 -3.99 -10.84 -2.22
CA CYS A 59 -3.55 -11.64 -1.07
C CYS A 59 -4.18 -13.03 -1.15
N THR A 60 -3.35 -14.07 -1.22
CA THR A 60 -3.78 -15.47 -1.40
C THR A 60 -4.41 -16.09 -0.15
N PHE A 61 -4.25 -15.45 1.02
CA PHE A 61 -4.79 -15.93 2.29
C PHE A 61 -5.51 -14.81 3.04
N HIS A 62 -6.84 -14.77 2.91
CA HIS A 62 -7.68 -13.94 3.75
C HIS A 62 -7.87 -14.64 5.10
N VAL A 63 -7.05 -14.29 6.08
CA VAL A 63 -7.20 -14.72 7.49
C VAL A 63 -7.90 -13.63 8.31
N SER A 64 -8.69 -12.78 7.64
CA SER A 64 -9.49 -11.75 8.30
C SER A 64 -10.62 -12.39 9.11
N LEU A 65 -11.01 -11.73 10.20
CA LEU A 65 -12.16 -12.16 11.00
C LEU A 65 -13.43 -12.26 10.13
N PRO A 66 -14.32 -13.25 10.38
CA PRO A 66 -15.61 -13.33 9.70
C PRO A 66 -16.37 -12.00 9.78
N GLY A 67 -16.85 -11.51 8.65
CA GLY A 67 -17.62 -10.26 8.56
C GLY A 67 -16.81 -9.01 8.21
N LYS A 68 -15.47 -9.05 8.27
CA LYS A 68 -14.62 -8.04 7.63
C LYS A 68 -14.42 -8.45 6.18
N GLY A 69 -15.08 -7.76 5.25
CA GLY A 69 -14.90 -7.94 3.81
C GLY A 69 -13.44 -7.74 3.37
N SER A 70 -13.17 -7.95 2.08
CA SER A 70 -11.84 -7.73 1.49
C SER A 70 -11.45 -6.25 1.51
N ILE A 71 -10.16 -5.97 1.68
CA ILE A 71 -9.62 -4.61 1.52
C ILE A 71 -9.43 -4.36 0.02
N ALA A 72 -9.97 -3.24 -0.45
CA ALA A 72 -9.87 -2.76 -1.82
C ALA A 72 -8.75 -1.71 -1.97
N MET A 73 -8.32 -1.51 -3.21
CA MET A 73 -7.45 -0.37 -3.57
C MET A 73 -8.19 0.97 -3.39
N PRO A 74 -7.47 2.09 -3.23
CA PRO A 74 -8.09 3.41 -3.20
C PRO A 74 -8.98 3.65 -4.43
N ARG A 75 -10.09 4.39 -4.29
CA ARG A 75 -10.97 4.69 -5.44
C ARG A 75 -10.22 5.42 -6.56
N GLY A 76 -10.54 5.08 -7.80
CA GLY A 76 -9.91 5.66 -8.99
C GLY A 76 -8.57 5.02 -9.35
N PHE A 77 -8.09 4.03 -8.58
CA PHE A 77 -6.93 3.23 -8.94
C PHE A 77 -7.35 1.96 -9.68
N GLU A 78 -6.88 1.81 -10.90
CA GLU A 78 -7.19 0.67 -11.76
C GLU A 78 -5.94 -0.18 -12.03
N THR A 79 -6.13 -1.50 -12.05
CA THR A 79 -5.05 -2.45 -12.32
C THR A 79 -4.61 -2.35 -13.77
N HIS A 80 -3.31 -2.18 -13.98
CA HIS A 80 -2.71 -2.29 -15.30
C HIS A 80 -1.74 -3.48 -15.30
N ASP A 81 -1.97 -4.43 -16.21
CA ASP A 81 -1.00 -5.49 -16.48
C ASP A 81 0.19 -4.85 -17.23
N GLY A 82 1.23 -4.48 -16.47
CA GLY A 82 2.47 -3.90 -16.99
C GLY A 82 2.64 -2.44 -16.56
N GLY A 83 3.56 -2.21 -15.62
CA GLY A 83 3.96 -0.87 -15.22
C GLY A 83 4.63 -0.07 -16.35
N VAL A 84 4.76 1.24 -16.14
CA VAL A 84 5.41 2.19 -17.06
C VAL A 84 6.90 1.84 -17.31
N ASP A 85 7.50 1.01 -16.46
CA ASP A 85 8.77 0.34 -16.73
C ASP A 85 8.54 -1.10 -17.21
N ARG A 86 8.93 -1.35 -18.46
CA ARG A 86 8.88 -2.64 -19.17
C ARG A 86 9.84 -3.71 -18.61
N ILE A 87 10.26 -3.58 -17.35
CA ILE A 87 11.27 -4.43 -16.69
C ILE A 87 10.64 -5.04 -15.44
N SER A 88 9.76 -6.01 -15.66
CA SER A 88 9.58 -7.26 -14.89
C SER A 88 8.11 -7.65 -14.76
N SER A 89 7.80 -8.79 -15.38
CA SER A 89 6.50 -9.45 -15.52
C SER A 89 5.98 -10.10 -14.23
N SER A 90 6.36 -9.62 -13.05
CA SER A 90 6.02 -10.23 -11.75
C SER A 90 5.37 -9.27 -10.74
N TYR A 91 5.07 -8.04 -11.14
CA TYR A 91 4.50 -7.02 -10.27
C TYR A 91 3.23 -6.46 -10.88
N ARG A 92 2.19 -6.30 -10.05
CA ARG A 92 0.98 -5.55 -10.42
C ARG A 92 1.03 -4.16 -9.81
N SER A 93 0.71 -3.18 -10.63
CA SER A 93 0.62 -1.77 -10.29
C SER A 93 -0.79 -1.28 -10.56
N TRP A 94 -1.28 -0.42 -9.69
CA TRP A 94 -2.53 0.29 -9.89
C TRP A 94 -2.21 1.74 -10.20
N THR A 95 -2.85 2.28 -11.24
CA THR A 95 -2.67 3.65 -11.70
C THR A 95 -3.93 4.44 -11.41
N TYR A 96 -3.75 5.68 -10.95
CA TYR A 96 -4.85 6.60 -10.76
C TYR A 96 -5.36 7.11 -12.12
N GLU A 97 -6.58 6.71 -12.47
CA GLU A 97 -7.26 7.10 -13.71
C GLU A 97 -8.21 8.30 -13.52
N GLY A 98 -8.26 8.86 -12.31
CA GLY A 98 -9.05 10.05 -12.03
C GLY A 98 -8.40 11.32 -12.58
N ASN A 99 -9.19 12.39 -12.69
CA ASN A 99 -8.74 13.68 -13.21
C ASN A 99 -8.34 14.69 -12.11
N LYS A 100 -8.26 14.25 -10.84
CA LYS A 100 -8.09 15.15 -9.69
C LYS A 100 -6.64 15.43 -9.29
N LEU A 101 -5.65 14.67 -9.79
CA LEU A 101 -4.23 14.83 -9.39
C LEU A 101 -3.71 16.26 -9.56
N GLY A 102 -4.25 16.98 -10.54
CA GLY A 102 -3.94 18.39 -10.76
C GLY A 102 -2.50 18.60 -11.21
N ARG A 103 -2.24 19.74 -11.84
CA ARG A 103 -0.89 20.10 -12.26
C ARG A 103 -0.19 20.87 -11.16
N LEU A 104 1.09 20.59 -10.95
CA LEU A 104 1.95 21.40 -10.08
C LEU A 104 2.15 22.81 -10.65
N LEU A 105 2.28 22.92 -11.97
CA LEU A 105 2.42 24.20 -12.67
C LEU A 105 1.19 24.45 -13.55
N ALA A 106 0.71 25.70 -13.56
CA ALA A 106 -0.42 26.13 -14.38
C ALA A 106 -0.10 26.25 -15.89
N SER A 107 1.19 26.23 -16.26
CA SER A 107 1.62 26.36 -17.65
C SER A 107 1.29 25.11 -18.48
N LYS A 108 1.40 25.25 -19.82
CA LYS A 108 1.21 24.14 -20.74
C LYS A 108 2.26 23.06 -20.42
N LEU A 109 1.82 21.80 -20.44
CA LEU A 109 2.75 20.68 -20.33
C LEU A 109 3.75 20.74 -21.49
N TYR A 110 5.01 20.53 -21.15
CA TYR A 110 6.15 20.50 -22.06
C TYR A 110 6.03 19.34 -23.07
N LYS A 111 5.40 18.23 -22.66
CA LYS A 111 5.00 17.08 -23.49
C LYS A 111 3.56 16.67 -23.10
N SER A 112 2.83 15.99 -23.99
CA SER A 112 1.42 15.60 -23.73
C SER A 112 1.25 14.68 -22.53
N ASP A 113 2.32 13.99 -22.11
CA ASP A 113 2.29 12.92 -21.13
C ASP A 113 3.17 13.27 -19.92
N GLY A 114 2.75 12.82 -18.73
CA GLY A 114 3.64 12.82 -17.56
C GLY A 114 2.96 13.05 -16.22
N LEU A 115 1.70 13.45 -16.17
CA LEU A 115 0.95 13.48 -14.93
C LEU A 115 0.53 12.05 -14.58
N TYR A 116 1.10 11.49 -13.51
CA TYR A 116 0.94 10.07 -13.20
C TYR A 116 0.95 9.86 -11.69
N LEU A 117 0.07 9.00 -11.19
CA LEU A 117 0.08 8.54 -9.81
C LEU A 117 -0.17 7.04 -9.82
N SER A 118 0.66 6.29 -9.11
CA SER A 118 0.53 4.85 -9.02
C SER A 118 0.80 4.34 -7.61
N LEU A 119 0.21 3.20 -7.33
CA LEU A 119 0.43 2.43 -6.13
C LEU A 119 0.87 1.03 -6.54
N ARG A 120 1.91 0.52 -5.88
CA ARG A 120 2.46 -0.81 -6.07
C ARG A 120 2.57 -1.52 -4.73
N ARG A 121 2.29 -2.82 -4.76
CA ARG A 121 2.67 -3.75 -3.70
C ARG A 121 3.90 -4.51 -4.16
N SER A 122 4.94 -4.55 -3.34
CA SER A 122 6.12 -5.38 -3.60
C SER A 122 6.20 -6.49 -2.56
N PRO A 123 5.72 -7.72 -2.89
CA PRO A 123 5.76 -8.85 -1.97
C PRO A 123 7.19 -9.23 -1.57
N ARG A 124 8.18 -9.03 -2.46
CA ARG A 124 9.58 -9.38 -2.20
C ARG A 124 10.25 -8.46 -1.17
N SER A 125 9.96 -7.16 -1.23
CA SER A 125 10.47 -6.17 -0.26
C SER A 125 9.51 -5.95 0.91
N ASN A 126 8.36 -6.63 0.94
CA ASN A 126 7.31 -6.46 1.93
C ASN A 126 6.94 -4.97 2.10
N ALA A 127 6.69 -4.32 0.96
CA ALA A 127 6.57 -2.88 0.85
C ALA A 127 5.33 -2.46 0.06
N VAL A 128 4.82 -1.26 0.41
CA VAL A 128 3.85 -0.52 -0.39
C VAL A 128 4.55 0.72 -0.92
N GLU A 129 4.48 0.92 -2.23
CA GLU A 129 5.20 1.98 -2.92
C GLU A 129 4.21 2.83 -3.68
N ILE A 130 4.29 4.13 -3.50
CA ILE A 130 3.42 5.11 -4.16
C ILE A 130 4.34 6.04 -4.93
N TYR A 131 4.03 6.25 -6.20
CA TYR A 131 4.83 7.10 -7.07
C TYR A 131 3.93 8.14 -7.73
N ALA A 132 4.32 9.41 -7.65
CA ALA A 132 3.68 10.51 -8.35
C ALA A 132 4.69 11.25 -9.25
N ASP A 133 4.29 11.55 -10.48
CA ASP A 133 5.01 12.43 -11.42
C ASP A 133 4.09 13.60 -11.75
N SER A 134 4.57 14.83 -11.57
CA SER A 134 3.77 16.03 -11.87
C SER A 134 3.61 16.29 -13.37
N GLY A 135 4.32 15.53 -14.19
CA GLY A 135 4.62 15.89 -15.56
C GLY A 135 5.61 17.07 -15.61
N LEU A 136 6.05 17.37 -16.82
CA LEU A 136 6.89 18.53 -17.09
C LEU A 136 6.01 19.66 -17.60
N ALA A 137 6.09 20.82 -16.97
CA ALA A 137 5.43 22.03 -17.43
C ALA A 137 6.45 23.10 -17.81
N ILE A 138 6.12 23.93 -18.80
CA ILE A 138 7.04 24.95 -19.31
C ILE A 138 7.26 26.02 -18.23
N GLY A 139 8.52 26.21 -17.82
CA GLY A 139 8.97 27.29 -16.94
C GLY A 139 9.19 28.59 -17.71
N ARG A 140 9.62 29.64 -17.01
CA ARG A 140 9.78 30.99 -17.58
C ARG A 140 10.91 31.08 -18.61
N ASP A 141 11.89 30.19 -18.53
CA ASP A 141 13.05 30.13 -19.41
C ASP A 141 12.82 29.21 -20.63
N GLY A 142 11.60 28.70 -20.82
CA GLY A 142 11.24 27.79 -21.90
C GLY A 142 11.57 26.32 -21.66
N ASN A 143 12.26 25.98 -20.56
CA ASN A 143 12.53 24.58 -20.20
C ASN A 143 11.32 23.93 -19.52
N GLY A 144 11.21 22.61 -19.60
CA GLY A 144 10.23 21.82 -18.84
C GLY A 144 10.69 21.54 -17.42
N TYR A 145 9.84 21.77 -16.42
CA TYR A 145 10.10 21.50 -15.01
C TYR A 145 9.05 20.57 -14.43
N GLY A 146 9.48 19.65 -13.56
CA GLY A 146 8.57 18.74 -12.87
C GLY A 146 9.22 18.14 -11.62
N VAL A 147 8.40 17.46 -10.84
CA VAL A 147 8.82 16.71 -9.66
C VAL A 147 8.35 15.27 -9.77
N LYS A 148 9.15 14.37 -9.22
CA LYS A 148 8.76 13.00 -8.90
C LYS A 148 8.73 12.84 -7.40
N VAL A 149 7.76 12.11 -6.89
CA VAL A 149 7.64 11.81 -5.47
C VAL A 149 7.46 10.32 -5.30
N ASP A 150 8.37 9.73 -4.56
CA ASP A 150 8.36 8.33 -4.18
C ASP A 150 8.03 8.25 -2.69
N TRP A 151 6.98 7.50 -2.34
CA TRP A 151 6.72 7.08 -0.96
C TRP A 151 6.87 5.57 -0.86
N THR A 152 7.79 5.12 -0.02
CA THR A 152 8.03 3.69 0.21
C THR A 152 7.73 3.34 1.66
N TYR A 153 6.65 2.62 1.89
CA TYR A 153 6.36 1.97 3.17
C TYR A 153 7.02 0.61 3.24
N THR A 154 7.78 0.34 4.29
CA THR A 154 8.37 -0.99 4.55
C THR A 154 7.81 -1.57 5.85
N ALA A 155 7.19 -2.76 5.79
CA ALA A 155 6.52 -3.34 6.96
C ALA A 155 7.47 -3.83 8.06
N SER A 156 8.74 -4.16 7.73
CA SER A 156 9.72 -4.66 8.72
C SER A 156 10.10 -3.61 9.77
N ASN A 157 10.13 -2.33 9.39
CA ASN A 157 10.43 -1.20 10.27
C ASN A 157 9.26 -0.21 10.40
N ARG A 158 8.13 -0.50 9.74
CA ARG A 158 6.92 0.35 9.68
C ARG A 158 7.24 1.81 9.40
N THR A 159 8.09 2.05 8.42
CA THR A 159 8.51 3.40 8.02
C THR A 159 8.03 3.69 6.61
N LEU A 160 7.36 4.84 6.44
CA LEU A 160 7.03 5.46 5.17
C LEU A 160 8.08 6.53 4.87
N ILE A 161 8.97 6.26 3.92
CA ILE A 161 9.98 7.22 3.48
C ILE A 161 9.45 7.96 2.26
N ARG A 162 9.49 9.29 2.29
CA ARG A 162 9.24 10.17 1.14
C ARG A 162 10.56 10.67 0.56
N GLU A 163 10.68 10.65 -0.77
CA GLU A 163 11.75 11.29 -1.52
C GLU A 163 11.17 12.09 -2.69
N ILE A 164 11.58 13.36 -2.83
CA ILE A 164 11.20 14.20 -3.97
C ILE A 164 12.43 14.44 -4.86
N THR A 165 12.28 14.14 -6.14
CA THR A 165 13.28 14.41 -7.17
C THR A 165 12.85 15.58 -8.06
N PHE A 166 13.69 16.60 -8.19
CA PHE A 166 13.44 17.76 -9.04
C PHE A 166 14.03 17.57 -10.44
N LEU A 167 13.25 17.89 -11.47
CA LEU A 167 13.60 17.63 -12.86
C LEU A 167 13.59 18.90 -13.70
N ARG A 168 14.50 18.95 -14.68
CA ARG A 168 14.46 19.88 -15.82
C ARG A 168 14.69 19.13 -17.13
N ASP A 169 13.90 19.44 -18.14
CA ASP A 169 14.06 19.02 -19.54
C ASP A 169 14.29 20.26 -20.40
N ASN A 170 15.45 20.32 -21.06
CA ASN A 170 15.84 21.44 -21.92
C ASN A 170 15.89 21.05 -23.41
N SER A 171 15.03 20.11 -23.83
CA SER A 171 14.92 19.54 -25.19
C SER A 171 16.04 18.58 -25.60
N ILE A 172 17.20 18.66 -24.93
CA ILE A 172 18.33 17.75 -25.16
C ILE A 172 18.22 16.54 -24.24
N ALA A 173 17.96 16.76 -22.95
CA ALA A 173 17.82 15.69 -21.98
C ALA A 173 16.99 16.12 -20.76
N ARG A 174 16.26 15.16 -20.20
CA ARG A 174 15.72 15.25 -18.83
C ARG A 174 16.85 14.98 -17.84
N LYS A 175 17.02 15.87 -16.87
CA LYS A 175 18.05 15.76 -15.82
C LYS A 175 17.46 16.05 -14.45
N GLN A 176 17.95 15.33 -13.45
CA GLN A 176 17.78 15.73 -12.05
C GLN A 176 18.58 17.01 -11.79
N ILE A 177 17.97 17.94 -11.08
CA ILE A 177 18.57 19.23 -10.71
C ILE A 177 18.39 19.49 -9.21
N SER A 178 19.11 20.48 -8.68
CA SER A 178 18.92 20.88 -7.28
C SER A 178 17.55 21.52 -7.05
N ALA A 179 17.02 21.44 -5.83
CA ALA A 179 15.80 22.15 -5.44
C ALA A 179 15.91 23.67 -5.70
N LYS A 180 17.09 24.25 -5.46
CA LYS A 180 17.38 25.67 -5.72
C LYS A 180 17.18 26.04 -7.19
N ASP A 181 17.77 25.27 -8.10
CA ASP A 181 17.66 25.52 -9.54
C ASP A 181 16.23 25.29 -10.03
N PHE A 182 15.53 24.31 -9.45
CA PHE A 182 14.13 24.04 -9.74
C PHE A 182 13.25 25.23 -9.36
N PHE A 183 13.31 25.71 -8.11
CA PHE A 183 12.50 26.84 -7.66
C PHE A 183 12.78 28.10 -8.48
N SER A 184 14.05 28.36 -8.79
CA SER A 184 14.43 29.50 -9.61
C SER A 184 13.86 29.43 -11.03
N GLY A 185 13.84 28.26 -11.66
CA GLY A 185 13.40 28.09 -13.05
C GLY A 185 11.88 27.89 -13.20
N ALA A 186 11.29 27.10 -12.31
CA ALA A 186 9.85 26.83 -12.26
C ALA A 186 9.06 28.03 -11.74
N GLY A 187 9.69 28.91 -10.95
CA GLY A 187 9.00 30.03 -10.29
C GLY A 187 8.03 29.56 -9.20
N LEU A 188 8.34 28.43 -8.56
CA LEU A 188 7.60 27.83 -7.45
C LEU A 188 8.43 27.91 -6.17
N ASP A 189 7.79 27.67 -5.04
CA ASP A 189 8.47 27.46 -3.77
C ASP A 189 8.25 26.04 -3.22
N ARG A 190 8.86 25.77 -2.05
CA ARG A 190 8.71 24.50 -1.35
C ARG A 190 7.26 24.20 -0.97
N ASN A 191 6.47 25.20 -0.57
CA ASN A 191 5.09 25.01 -0.14
C ASN A 191 4.21 24.56 -1.31
N ASP A 192 4.47 25.05 -2.52
CA ASP A 192 3.73 24.61 -3.70
C ASP A 192 3.96 23.13 -4.00
N VAL A 193 5.23 22.69 -3.92
CA VAL A 193 5.61 21.28 -4.10
C VAL A 193 5.02 20.41 -2.98
N GLU A 194 5.14 20.84 -1.72
CA GLU A 194 4.57 20.11 -0.58
C GLU A 194 3.05 20.04 -0.65
N ARG A 195 2.36 21.11 -1.05
CA ARG A 195 0.90 21.11 -1.22
C ARG A 195 0.46 20.10 -2.28
N TRP A 196 1.13 20.08 -3.43
CA TRP A 196 0.82 19.11 -4.48
C TRP A 196 1.13 17.67 -4.07
N ALA A 197 2.29 17.41 -3.45
CA ALA A 197 2.65 16.09 -2.96
C ALA A 197 1.68 15.59 -1.86
N ASN A 198 1.28 16.48 -0.94
CA ASN A 198 0.31 16.16 0.10
C ASN A 198 -1.09 15.91 -0.49
N HIS A 199 -1.48 16.64 -1.53
CA HIS A 199 -2.73 16.36 -2.25
C HIS A 199 -2.71 14.95 -2.87
N ALA A 200 -1.63 14.59 -3.56
CA ALA A 200 -1.47 13.27 -4.16
C ALA A 200 -1.56 12.15 -3.11
N LEU A 201 -0.86 12.26 -1.98
CA LEU A 201 -0.89 11.24 -0.94
C LEU A 201 -2.18 11.27 -0.12
N ASN A 202 -2.51 12.40 0.51
CA ASN A 202 -3.57 12.45 1.51
C ASN A 202 -4.95 12.41 0.87
N ASP A 203 -5.16 13.16 -0.21
CA ASP A 203 -6.50 13.32 -0.78
C ASP A 203 -6.83 12.22 -1.80
N LEU A 204 -5.83 11.72 -2.54
CA LEU A 204 -6.07 10.75 -3.60
C LEU A 204 -5.69 9.32 -3.24
N VAL A 205 -4.73 9.10 -2.34
CA VAL A 205 -4.40 7.75 -1.88
C VAL A 205 -5.11 7.45 -0.56
N ILE A 206 -4.82 8.20 0.50
CA ILE A 206 -5.28 7.88 1.86
C ILE A 206 -6.79 8.09 1.99
N LYS A 207 -7.32 9.23 1.59
CA LYS A 207 -8.76 9.51 1.66
C LYS A 207 -9.57 8.55 0.78
N GLU A 208 -9.14 8.36 -0.47
CA GLU A 208 -9.84 7.44 -1.38
C GLU A 208 -9.70 5.96 -0.94
N TYR A 209 -8.66 5.61 -0.17
CA TYR A 209 -8.55 4.32 0.53
C TYR A 209 -9.64 4.17 1.60
N PHE A 210 -9.83 5.16 2.47
CA PHE A 210 -10.86 5.11 3.51
C PHE A 210 -12.26 5.07 2.92
N GLU A 211 -12.47 5.81 1.83
CA GLU A 211 -13.71 5.78 1.07
C GLU A 211 -13.98 4.42 0.41
N ALA A 212 -12.96 3.77 -0.16
CA ALA A 212 -13.10 2.42 -0.73
C ALA A 212 -13.34 1.35 0.35
N ASN A 213 -12.78 1.52 1.54
CA ASN A 213 -12.76 0.51 2.60
C ASN A 213 -13.69 0.82 3.78
N LYS A 214 -14.66 1.72 3.60
CA LYS A 214 -15.60 2.13 4.64
C LYS A 214 -16.36 0.94 5.21
N GLY A 215 -16.22 0.71 6.52
CA GLY A 215 -16.82 -0.42 7.22
C GLY A 215 -16.01 -1.73 7.13
N HIS A 216 -14.86 -1.72 6.48
CA HIS A 216 -13.97 -2.88 6.32
C HIS A 216 -12.59 -2.65 6.97
N THR A 217 -12.01 -1.45 6.81
CA THR A 217 -10.72 -1.09 7.43
C THR A 217 -10.82 -1.01 8.95
N ARG A 218 -9.71 -1.32 9.64
CA ARG A 218 -9.52 -1.13 11.09
C ARG A 218 -9.27 0.33 11.48
N PHE A 219 -8.91 1.15 10.50
CA PHE A 219 -8.39 2.49 10.72
C PHE A 219 -9.40 3.56 10.35
N THR A 220 -9.08 4.81 10.70
CA THR A 220 -9.88 5.98 10.30
C THR A 220 -8.97 7.05 9.73
N GLU A 221 -9.52 8.02 9.00
CA GLU A 221 -8.74 9.16 8.48
C GLU A 221 -7.93 9.86 9.58
N ASN A 222 -8.48 9.99 10.79
CA ASN A 222 -7.81 10.62 11.93
C ASN A 222 -6.87 9.69 12.70
N ASN A 223 -6.90 8.39 12.40
CA ASN A 223 -6.04 7.39 13.01
C ASN A 223 -5.72 6.29 11.98
N PRO A 224 -4.78 6.55 11.05
CA PRO A 224 -4.36 5.59 10.03
C PRO A 224 -3.49 4.44 10.59
N GLY A 225 -3.31 4.40 11.92
CA GLY A 225 -2.47 3.44 12.62
C GLY A 225 -1.06 3.95 12.89
N SER A 226 -0.21 3.05 13.39
CA SER A 226 1.14 3.37 13.86
C SER A 226 2.19 3.05 12.80
N PHE A 227 2.88 4.10 12.34
CA PHE A 227 4.06 4.02 11.48
C PHE A 227 4.91 5.30 11.66
N THR A 228 6.18 5.21 11.27
CA THR A 228 7.08 6.37 11.23
C THR A 228 7.04 6.99 9.83
N ALA A 229 6.94 8.30 9.73
CA ALA A 229 7.12 9.02 8.47
C ALA A 229 8.51 9.69 8.46
N ALA A 230 9.24 9.54 7.37
CA ALA A 230 10.53 10.18 7.15
C ALA A 230 10.55 10.88 5.79
N ASP A 231 11.27 11.99 5.69
CA ASP A 231 11.49 12.71 4.43
C ASP A 231 13.00 12.79 4.19
N THR A 232 13.45 12.18 3.09
CA THR A 232 14.86 12.15 2.67
C THR A 232 15.13 13.12 1.52
N THR A 233 14.15 13.96 1.17
CA THR A 233 14.29 14.94 0.09
C THR A 233 15.44 15.91 0.35
N ASP A 234 16.36 16.02 -0.61
CA ASP A 234 17.36 17.09 -0.61
C ASP A 234 16.74 18.41 -1.07
N TRP A 235 16.24 19.19 -0.11
CA TRP A 235 15.70 20.52 -0.35
C TRP A 235 16.78 21.59 -0.60
N GLY A 236 18.07 21.22 -0.56
CA GLY A 236 19.17 22.16 -0.44
C GLY A 236 19.20 22.78 0.96
N SER A 237 20.31 22.61 1.68
CA SER A 237 20.44 23.13 3.04
C SER A 237 20.27 24.66 3.07
N LYS A 238 19.49 25.18 4.01
CA LYS A 238 19.80 26.50 4.58
C LYS A 238 21.10 26.32 5.35
N LYS A 239 22.23 26.78 4.79
CA LYS A 239 23.39 27.09 5.63
C LYS A 239 23.06 28.29 6.50
#